data_AF-A0A1G2YIK1-F1
#
_entry.id   AF-A0A1G2YIK1-F1
#
_cell.length_a   1.000
_cell.length_b   1.000
_cell.length_c   1.000
_cell.angle_alpha   90.00
_cell.angle_beta   90.00
_cell.angle_gamma   90.00
#
_symmetry.space_group_name_H-M   'P 1'
#
loop_
_entity.id
_entity.type
_entity.pdbx_description
1 polymer ?
#
loop_
_entity_poly.entity_id
_entity_poly.type
_entity_poly.pdbx_seq_one_letter_code
_entity_poly.pdbx_strand_id
1 'polypeptide(L)'
;MAKKQYNAFSLMEVLLAIGVLAIGLLFVAGTFPVGIFLTTSATEQTIAPLVADEAFAKIRIYSLPDPNSQLDSTVSTGLRFDRIWFDTDDSGYGSYIHRNFVLDFNDTDSQGIIDHKKRAFITSEQLYPSMPSTKESFYQWSALIKEAQKNTANTNVPVLITVFVSHKTGQSLKYPDPADILNNVIPWPQPLNIPVADVTGRKREIQITDADLKQYINADCTIVEDIRGEIYRILDRNDDIVTLDKDWQGGDPVGSDSTVWVIPQAIGGSKSPCIGVYQRIMKIK
;
A
#
# COMPACT_ATOMS: atom_id res chain seq x y z
N MET A 1 -16.98 -7.93 79.88
CA MET A 1 -16.80 -8.05 78.42
C MET A 1 -17.54 -6.91 77.74
N ALA A 2 -16.84 -5.91 77.20
CA ALA A 2 -17.49 -4.81 76.49
C ALA A 2 -17.91 -5.26 75.09
N LYS A 3 -19.21 -5.16 74.79
CA LYS A 3 -19.79 -5.52 73.49
C LYS A 3 -19.47 -4.39 72.50
N LYS A 4 -18.52 -4.63 71.59
CA LYS A 4 -18.13 -3.70 70.54
C LYS A 4 -19.30 -3.52 69.57
N GLN A 5 -19.93 -2.34 69.55
CA GLN A 5 -20.95 -2.00 68.57
C GLN A 5 -20.25 -1.62 67.26
N TYR A 6 -20.63 -2.27 66.17
CA TYR A 6 -20.17 -1.93 64.82
C TYR A 6 -21.17 -0.94 64.23
N ASN A 7 -20.70 0.27 63.91
CA ASN A 7 -21.49 1.24 63.16
C ASN A 7 -21.62 0.72 61.73
N ALA A 8 -22.83 0.34 61.33
CA ALA A 8 -23.13 0.02 59.94
C ALA A 8 -23.05 1.31 59.09
N PHE A 9 -22.53 1.19 57.87
CA PHE A 9 -22.44 2.30 56.92
C PHE A 9 -23.83 2.87 56.62
N SER A 10 -23.93 4.20 56.56
CA SER A 10 -25.16 4.87 56.15
C SER A 10 -25.47 4.56 54.68
N LEU A 11 -26.75 4.38 54.35
CA LEU A 11 -27.21 4.17 52.97
C LEU A 11 -26.72 5.28 52.04
N MET A 12 -26.63 6.53 52.53
CA MET A 12 -26.12 7.67 51.75
C MET A 12 -24.64 7.51 51.39
N GLU A 13 -23.82 6.96 52.30
CA GLU A 13 -22.39 6.76 52.09
C GLU A 13 -22.14 5.65 51.05
N VAL A 14 -22.92 4.57 51.11
CA VAL A 14 -22.89 3.50 50.10
C VAL A 14 -23.33 4.04 48.74
N LEU A 15 -24.38 4.85 48.69
CA LEU A 15 -24.88 5.41 47.43
C LEU A 15 -23.90 6.42 46.81
N LEU A 16 -23.22 7.22 47.65
CA LEU A 16 -22.12 8.09 47.23
C LEU A 16 -20.95 7.28 46.68
N ALA A 17 -20.55 6.20 47.38
CA ALA A 17 -19.48 5.33 46.93
C ALA A 17 -19.80 4.68 45.57
N ILE A 18 -21.02 4.19 45.37
CA ILE A 18 -21.49 3.64 44.09
C ILE A 18 -21.48 4.71 43.00
N GLY A 19 -21.87 5.95 43.32
CA GLY A 19 -21.85 7.07 42.36
C GLY A 19 -20.44 7.40 41.87
N VAL A 20 -19.47 7.52 42.78
CA VAL A 20 -18.07 7.76 42.43
C VAL A 20 -17.49 6.57 41.65
N LEU A 21 -17.84 5.33 42.03
CA LEU A 21 -17.44 4.13 41.30
C LEU A 21 -17.97 4.13 39.86
N ALA A 22 -19.25 4.46 39.66
CA ALA A 22 -19.87 4.50 38.35
C ALA A 22 -19.21 5.54 37.44
N ILE A 23 -18.93 6.74 37.97
CA ILE A 23 -18.22 7.79 37.22
C ILE A 23 -16.80 7.33 36.86
N GLY A 24 -16.08 6.69 37.79
CA GLY A 24 -14.74 6.15 37.54
C GLY A 24 -14.74 5.08 36.43
N LEU A 25 -15.71 4.16 36.44
CA LEU A 25 -15.84 3.13 35.41
C LEU A 25 -16.18 3.72 34.04
N LEU A 26 -17.06 4.73 33.98
CA LEU A 26 -17.36 5.44 32.73
C LEU A 26 -16.13 6.15 32.16
N PHE A 27 -15.31 6.75 33.02
CA PHE A 27 -14.07 7.39 32.60
C PHE A 27 -13.06 6.38 32.03
N VAL A 28 -12.87 5.24 32.70
CA VAL A 28 -12.01 4.16 32.19
C VAL A 28 -12.54 3.61 30.87
N ALA A 29 -13.85 3.37 30.77
CA ALA A 29 -14.49 2.89 29.55
C ALA A 29 -14.33 3.86 28.36
N GLY A 30 -14.34 5.17 28.62
CA GLY A 30 -14.13 6.18 27.58
C GLY A 30 -12.67 6.37 27.17
N THR A 31 -11.74 6.39 28.14
CA THR A 31 -10.32 6.70 27.88
C THR A 31 -9.54 5.51 27.32
N PHE A 32 -9.91 4.29 27.69
CA PHE A 32 -9.17 3.09 27.29
C PHE A 32 -9.16 2.84 25.77
N PRO A 33 -10.30 2.87 25.03
CA PRO A 33 -10.29 2.68 23.59
C PRO A 33 -9.50 3.77 22.85
N VAL A 34 -9.58 5.02 23.32
CA VAL A 34 -8.83 6.15 22.75
C VAL A 34 -7.33 5.94 22.93
N GLY A 35 -6.90 5.49 24.11
CA GLY A 35 -5.50 5.16 24.39
C GLY A 35 -4.95 4.07 23.46
N ILE A 36 -5.73 3.01 23.21
CA ILE A 36 -5.36 1.95 22.26
C ILE A 36 -5.21 2.52 20.85
N PHE A 37 -6.20 3.26 20.37
CA PHE A 37 -6.18 3.84 19.03
C PHE A 37 -4.97 4.75 18.79
N LEU A 38 -4.70 5.67 19.73
CA LEU A 38 -3.56 6.58 19.63
C LEU A 38 -2.22 5.84 19.69
N THR A 39 -2.12 4.80 20.54
CA THR A 39 -0.91 3.99 20.63
C THR A 39 -0.66 3.21 19.34
N THR A 40 -1.70 2.62 18.75
CA THR A 40 -1.60 1.94 17.45
C THR A 40 -1.17 2.91 16.35
N SER A 41 -1.82 4.07 16.24
CA SER A 41 -1.47 5.06 15.22
C SER A 41 -0.05 5.59 15.37
N ALA A 42 0.40 5.88 16.60
CA ALA A 42 1.78 6.30 16.87
C ALA A 42 2.80 5.19 16.51
N THR A 43 2.46 3.93 16.77
CA THR A 43 3.30 2.78 16.41
C THR A 43 3.39 2.63 14.89
N GLU A 44 2.28 2.80 14.17
CA GLU A 44 2.23 2.76 12.71
C GLU A 44 3.07 3.87 12.07
N GLN A 45 2.95 5.11 12.57
CA GLN A 45 3.73 6.25 12.10
C GLN A 45 5.24 6.07 12.31
N THR A 46 5.65 5.30 13.31
CA THR A 46 7.07 5.04 13.59
C THR A 46 7.62 3.83 12.86
N ILE A 47 6.81 2.78 12.65
CA ILE A 47 7.22 1.56 11.95
C ILE A 47 7.21 1.74 10.43
N ALA A 48 6.20 2.41 9.86
CA ALA A 48 6.08 2.53 8.41
C ALA A 48 7.31 3.11 7.69
N PRO A 49 7.97 4.18 8.18
CA PRO A 49 9.20 4.65 7.54
C PRO A 49 10.35 3.64 7.65
N LEU A 50 10.43 2.85 8.74
CA LEU A 50 11.44 1.80 8.89
C LEU A 50 11.23 0.67 7.87
N VAL A 51 9.97 0.24 7.68
CA VAL A 51 9.62 -0.76 6.66
C VAL A 51 9.97 -0.25 5.26
N ALA A 52 9.65 1.01 4.98
CA ALA A 52 9.98 1.63 3.69
C ALA A 52 11.49 1.72 3.46
N ASP A 53 12.28 2.10 4.48
CA ASP A 53 13.73 2.15 4.39
C ASP A 53 14.34 0.76 4.13
N GLU A 54 13.82 -0.28 4.78
CA GLU A 54 14.21 -1.66 4.51
C GLU A 54 13.85 -2.08 3.07
N ALA A 55 12.65 -1.75 2.61
CA ALA A 55 12.22 -2.02 1.24
C ALA A 55 13.14 -1.34 0.21
N PHE A 56 13.46 -0.05 0.39
CA PHE A 56 14.40 0.65 -0.49
C PHE A 56 15.79 0.03 -0.48
N ALA A 57 16.27 -0.41 0.68
CA ALA A 57 17.56 -1.08 0.80
C ALA A 57 17.57 -2.42 0.05
N LYS A 58 16.51 -3.23 0.20
CA LYS A 58 16.34 -4.49 -0.52
C LYS A 58 16.27 -4.30 -2.02
N ILE A 59 15.45 -3.36 -2.50
CA ILE A 59 15.35 -3.04 -3.93
C ILE A 59 16.73 -2.63 -4.47
N ARG A 60 17.49 -1.83 -3.73
CA ARG A 60 18.86 -1.45 -4.11
C ARG A 60 19.83 -2.63 -4.15
N ILE A 61 19.70 -3.61 -3.25
CA ILE A 61 20.54 -4.81 -3.23
C ILE A 61 20.19 -5.73 -4.39
N TYR A 62 18.90 -5.99 -4.61
CA TYR A 62 18.42 -6.92 -5.65
C TYR A 62 18.52 -6.36 -7.06
N SER A 63 18.60 -5.05 -7.20
CA SER A 63 18.78 -4.41 -8.49
C SER A 63 20.23 -4.42 -9.00
N LEU A 64 21.19 -4.89 -8.20
CA LEU A 64 22.57 -5.07 -8.66
C LEU A 64 22.67 -6.30 -9.59
N PRO A 65 23.35 -6.19 -10.74
CA PRO A 65 23.66 -7.34 -11.58
C PRO A 65 24.51 -8.35 -10.81
N ASP A 66 24.18 -9.63 -10.93
CA ASP A 66 24.95 -10.73 -10.34
C ASP A 66 26.39 -10.67 -10.87
N PRO A 67 27.42 -10.51 -10.01
CA PRO A 67 28.81 -10.45 -10.47
C PRO A 67 29.30 -11.75 -11.12
N ASN A 68 28.57 -12.86 -10.94
CA ASN A 68 28.90 -14.16 -11.53
C ASN A 68 28.02 -14.51 -12.73
N SER A 69 27.08 -13.65 -13.15
CA SER A 69 26.44 -13.84 -14.45
C SER A 69 27.48 -13.54 -15.54
N GLN A 70 28.17 -14.59 -16.00
CA GLN A 70 28.89 -14.49 -17.26
C GLN A 70 27.85 -14.10 -18.30
N LEU A 71 27.94 -12.86 -18.78
CA LEU A 71 27.19 -12.42 -19.95
C LEU A 71 27.52 -13.39 -21.07
N ASP A 72 26.59 -14.29 -21.37
CA ASP A 72 26.60 -14.99 -22.62
C ASP A 72 26.52 -13.90 -23.70
N SER A 73 27.63 -13.67 -24.40
CA SER A 73 27.76 -12.58 -25.40
C SER A 73 26.77 -12.70 -26.57
N THR A 74 25.98 -13.78 -26.58
CA THR A 74 24.93 -14.07 -27.54
C THR A 74 23.53 -13.70 -27.05
N VAL A 75 23.35 -13.39 -25.76
CA VAL A 75 22.11 -12.91 -25.18
C VAL A 75 22.45 -11.77 -24.22
N SER A 76 22.15 -10.53 -24.59
CA SER A 76 22.32 -9.37 -23.73
C SER A 76 21.33 -9.39 -22.54
N THR A 77 21.56 -10.28 -21.57
CA THR A 77 20.82 -10.38 -20.31
C THR A 77 21.69 -9.90 -19.16
N GLY A 78 22.16 -8.65 -19.28
CA GLY A 78 22.11 -7.80 -18.09
C GLY A 78 20.64 -7.54 -17.80
N LEU A 79 20.22 -7.53 -16.54
CA LEU A 79 18.88 -7.10 -16.13
C LEU A 79 18.68 -5.64 -16.55
N ARG A 80 18.41 -5.43 -17.84
CA ARG A 80 17.93 -4.17 -18.37
C ARG A 80 16.47 -4.12 -17.97
N PHE A 81 16.13 -3.17 -17.11
CA PHE A 81 14.76 -2.69 -16.85
C PHE A 81 14.05 -2.12 -18.12
N ASP A 82 14.55 -2.45 -19.30
CA ASP A 82 14.23 -1.87 -20.60
C ASP A 82 13.36 -2.81 -21.45
N ARG A 83 13.03 -4.02 -20.92
CA ARG A 83 12.28 -5.00 -21.70
C ARG A 83 11.60 -6.09 -20.84
N ILE A 84 10.63 -5.70 -20.02
CA ILE A 84 9.59 -6.62 -19.57
C ILE A 84 8.33 -6.21 -20.33
N TRP A 85 8.10 -6.89 -21.45
CA TRP A 85 6.84 -6.80 -22.19
C TRP A 85 5.84 -7.73 -21.54
N PHE A 86 4.62 -7.24 -21.36
CA PHE A 86 3.45 -8.11 -21.47
C PHE A 86 3.30 -8.45 -22.96
N ASP A 87 3.20 -9.75 -23.23
CA ASP A 87 2.80 -10.29 -24.51
C ASP A 87 1.35 -9.85 -24.77
N THR A 88 1.16 -8.72 -25.46
CA THR A 88 -0.10 -8.45 -26.16
C THR A 88 0.02 -9.11 -27.52
N ASP A 89 -0.66 -10.26 -27.63
CA ASP A 89 -1.11 -10.95 -28.84
C ASP A 89 -0.49 -10.52 -30.17
N ASP A 90 0.07 -11.51 -30.86
CA ASP A 90 0.57 -11.54 -32.25
C ASP A 90 -0.51 -11.19 -33.30
N SER A 91 -1.11 -10.01 -33.19
CA SER A 91 -2.18 -9.51 -34.04
C SER A 91 -1.86 -8.14 -34.63
N GLY A 92 -0.66 -7.98 -35.17
CA GLY A 92 -0.40 -7.21 -36.41
C GLY A 92 -0.89 -5.76 -36.55
N TYR A 93 -1.30 -5.08 -35.48
CA TYR A 93 -1.70 -3.68 -35.49
C TYR A 93 -0.83 -2.87 -34.52
N GLY A 94 -0.31 -1.75 -35.01
CA GLY A 94 0.80 -1.01 -34.42
C GLY A 94 0.72 -0.82 -32.91
N SER A 95 1.67 -1.43 -32.21
CA SER A 95 1.93 -1.26 -30.79
C SER A 95 2.35 0.19 -30.51
N TYR A 96 1.46 0.94 -29.85
CA TYR A 96 1.84 2.18 -29.19
C TYR A 96 2.73 1.80 -28.00
N ILE A 97 3.97 2.27 -28.05
CA ILE A 97 4.99 2.04 -27.03
C ILE A 97 4.48 2.63 -25.71
N HIS A 98 3.96 1.80 -24.81
CA HIS A 98 3.55 2.23 -23.47
C HIS A 98 4.78 2.75 -22.73
N ARG A 99 4.77 4.05 -22.47
CA ARG A 99 5.77 4.79 -21.70
C ARG A 99 5.39 4.64 -20.24
N ASN A 100 6.35 4.22 -19.41
CA ASN A 100 6.25 3.85 -17.98
C ASN A 100 6.16 2.33 -17.78
N PHE A 101 7.31 1.69 -17.61
CA PHE A 101 7.36 0.32 -17.13
C PHE A 101 7.18 0.33 -15.61
N VAL A 102 6.09 -0.26 -15.12
CA VAL A 102 5.82 -0.49 -13.70
C VAL A 102 6.20 -1.92 -13.39
N LEU A 103 7.32 -2.11 -12.68
CA LEU A 103 7.62 -3.42 -12.11
C LEU A 103 6.79 -3.58 -10.83
N ASP A 104 5.78 -4.45 -10.87
CA ASP A 104 5.14 -4.92 -9.65
C ASP A 104 5.98 -6.05 -9.05
N PHE A 105 6.60 -5.81 -7.89
CA PHE A 105 7.31 -6.86 -7.15
C PHE A 105 6.39 -7.97 -6.65
N ASN A 106 5.07 -7.81 -6.78
CA ASN A 106 4.08 -8.81 -6.42
C ASN A 106 3.60 -9.66 -7.61
N ASP A 107 3.93 -9.30 -8.85
CA ASP A 107 3.49 -10.06 -10.02
C ASP A 107 4.12 -11.47 -10.02
N THR A 108 3.27 -12.49 -9.92
CA THR A 108 3.66 -13.90 -9.91
C THR A 108 3.73 -14.53 -11.30
N ASP A 109 3.21 -13.85 -12.31
CA ASP A 109 2.89 -14.43 -13.62
C ASP A 109 3.88 -14.06 -14.73
N SER A 110 4.84 -13.18 -14.45
CA SER A 110 5.97 -12.95 -15.36
C SER A 110 6.88 -14.19 -15.45
N GLN A 111 6.62 -15.01 -16.47
CA GLN A 111 7.43 -16.15 -16.93
C GLN A 111 8.83 -15.73 -17.45
N GLY A 112 9.18 -14.44 -17.39
CA GLY A 112 10.46 -13.90 -17.84
C GLY A 112 11.45 -13.66 -16.70
N ILE A 113 12.29 -14.66 -16.41
CA ILE A 113 13.62 -14.48 -15.79
C ILE A 113 13.60 -13.96 -14.32
N ILE A 114 12.66 -14.41 -13.50
CA ILE A 114 12.93 -14.61 -12.08
C ILE A 114 12.85 -16.10 -11.83
N ASP A 115 14.01 -16.73 -11.65
CA ASP A 115 14.16 -18.14 -11.30
C ASP A 115 13.09 -18.52 -10.26
N HIS A 116 12.34 -19.57 -10.54
CA HIS A 116 11.25 -20.11 -9.73
C HIS A 116 11.68 -20.46 -8.30
N LYS A 117 13.00 -20.59 -8.02
CA LYS A 117 13.55 -20.67 -6.66
C LYS A 117 13.66 -19.32 -5.91
N LYS A 118 13.72 -18.18 -6.62
CA LYS A 118 13.61 -16.82 -6.04
C LYS A 118 12.17 -16.43 -5.71
N ARG A 119 11.16 -17.05 -6.36
CA ARG A 119 9.71 -16.79 -6.13
C ARG A 119 9.25 -17.07 -4.69
N ALA A 120 9.74 -18.14 -4.06
CA ALA A 120 9.40 -18.47 -2.67
C ALA A 120 10.17 -17.63 -1.63
N PHE A 121 11.24 -16.94 -2.05
CA PHE A 121 12.07 -16.10 -1.19
C PHE A 121 11.44 -14.70 -1.01
N ILE A 122 10.96 -14.11 -2.12
CA ILE A 122 10.43 -12.73 -2.17
C ILE A 122 9.15 -12.54 -1.33
N THR A 123 8.27 -13.54 -1.23
CA THR A 123 6.99 -13.41 -0.49
C THR A 123 7.18 -13.26 1.03
N SER A 124 8.28 -13.79 1.59
CA SER A 124 8.62 -13.57 3.00
C SER A 124 9.44 -12.30 3.25
N GLU A 125 10.12 -11.80 2.22
CA GLU A 125 10.93 -10.57 2.31
C GLU A 125 10.11 -9.29 2.23
N GLN A 126 8.91 -9.39 1.65
CA GLN A 126 7.92 -8.32 1.64
C GLN A 126 7.25 -8.14 2.99
N LEU A 127 7.47 -9.07 3.93
CA LEU A 127 6.90 -9.03 5.27
C LEU A 127 7.86 -8.38 6.26
N TYR A 128 7.31 -7.59 7.18
CA TYR A 128 8.06 -7.00 8.27
C TYR A 128 7.50 -7.41 9.65
N PRO A 129 8.39 -7.79 10.60
CA PRO A 129 9.83 -7.96 10.43
C PRO A 129 10.18 -9.10 9.48
N SER A 130 11.21 -8.92 8.63
CA SER A 130 11.70 -9.96 7.74
C SER A 130 12.50 -11.02 8.49
N MET A 131 11.80 -11.85 9.24
CA MET A 131 12.38 -12.96 10.00
C MET A 131 11.85 -14.30 9.48
N PRO A 132 12.70 -15.35 9.43
CA PRO A 132 12.27 -16.68 9.02
C PRO A 132 11.23 -17.26 10.01
N SER A 133 9.98 -17.29 9.53
CA SER A 133 8.85 -18.19 9.82
C SER A 133 8.41 -18.52 11.26
N THR A 134 8.98 -17.92 12.31
CA THR A 134 8.59 -18.24 13.70
C THR A 134 7.76 -17.16 14.40
N LYS A 135 7.59 -15.98 13.79
CA LYS A 135 6.75 -14.90 14.31
C LYS A 135 5.75 -14.43 13.25
N GLU A 136 4.55 -14.09 13.69
CA GLU A 136 3.57 -13.42 12.84
C GLU A 136 4.16 -12.10 12.35
N SER A 137 4.22 -11.92 11.04
CA SER A 137 4.51 -10.63 10.44
C SER A 137 3.24 -9.78 10.49
N PHE A 138 3.38 -8.51 10.80
CA PHE A 138 2.24 -7.59 10.96
C PHE A 138 2.11 -6.62 9.79
N TYR A 139 3.24 -6.38 9.12
CA TYR A 139 3.35 -5.39 8.07
C TYR A 139 3.84 -6.04 6.80
N GLN A 140 3.45 -5.45 5.67
CA GLN A 140 3.91 -5.80 4.36
C GLN A 140 4.30 -4.54 3.61
N TRP A 141 5.21 -4.67 2.66
CA TRP A 141 5.46 -3.63 1.67
C TRP A 141 5.33 -4.16 0.24
N SER A 142 4.97 -3.26 -0.64
CA SER A 142 4.95 -3.45 -2.10
C SER A 142 5.59 -2.23 -2.74
N ALA A 143 6.12 -2.36 -3.95
CA ALA A 143 6.79 -1.24 -4.59
C ALA A 143 6.47 -1.15 -6.07
N LEU A 144 6.37 0.08 -6.56
CA LEU A 144 6.31 0.44 -7.97
C LEU A 144 7.62 1.11 -8.33
N ILE A 145 8.27 0.64 -9.39
CA ILE A 145 9.47 1.27 -9.95
C ILE A 145 9.08 1.94 -11.25
N LYS A 146 9.54 3.18 -11.42
CA LYS A 146 9.32 3.97 -12.63
C LYS A 146 10.60 4.70 -13.03
N GLU A 147 10.85 4.89 -14.31
CA GLU A 147 11.91 5.77 -14.79
C GLU A 147 11.60 7.24 -14.40
N ALA A 148 12.52 7.92 -13.71
CA ALA A 148 12.27 9.29 -13.23
C ALA A 148 12.37 10.33 -14.36
N GLN A 149 13.11 10.03 -15.43
CA GLN A 149 13.24 10.92 -16.59
C GLN A 149 13.79 10.16 -17.81
N LYS A 150 13.05 10.18 -18.92
CA LYS A 150 13.50 9.61 -20.20
C LYS A 150 14.72 10.39 -20.71
N ASN A 151 15.92 9.88 -20.44
CA ASN A 151 17.15 10.45 -20.99
C ASN A 151 17.82 9.42 -21.90
N THR A 152 17.62 9.60 -23.21
CA THR A 152 18.00 8.67 -24.28
C THR A 152 19.51 8.44 -24.42
N ALA A 153 20.35 9.17 -23.67
CA ALA A 153 21.80 9.15 -23.82
C ALA A 153 22.57 8.39 -22.72
N ASN A 154 21.94 7.99 -21.61
CA ASN A 154 22.64 7.41 -20.45
C ASN A 154 22.03 6.09 -19.97
N THR A 155 22.87 5.09 -19.73
CA THR A 155 22.48 3.79 -19.14
C THR A 155 22.20 3.85 -17.63
N ASN A 156 22.54 4.96 -16.98
CA ASN A 156 22.31 5.19 -15.54
C ASN A 156 21.09 6.09 -15.32
N VAL A 157 19.91 5.61 -15.71
CA VAL A 157 18.70 6.40 -15.54
C VAL A 157 18.24 6.34 -14.08
N PRO A 158 18.06 7.49 -13.40
CA PRO A 158 17.45 7.49 -12.08
C PRO A 158 16.02 6.93 -12.17
N VAL A 159 15.66 6.06 -11.25
CA VAL A 159 14.31 5.54 -11.10
C VAL A 159 13.62 6.17 -9.90
N LEU A 160 12.35 6.52 -10.05
CA LEU A 160 11.45 6.81 -8.95
C LEU A 160 10.90 5.49 -8.42
N ILE A 161 11.13 5.23 -7.14
CA ILE A 161 10.59 4.05 -6.46
C ILE A 161 9.53 4.52 -5.47
N THR A 162 8.33 3.99 -5.60
CA THR A 162 7.20 4.22 -4.69
C THR A 162 6.96 2.96 -3.89
N VAL A 163 7.11 3.01 -2.58
CA VAL A 163 6.87 1.90 -1.66
C VAL A 163 5.56 2.15 -0.92
N PHE A 164 4.65 1.20 -1.00
CA PHE A 164 3.43 1.12 -0.20
C PHE A 164 3.73 0.27 1.02
N VAL A 165 3.41 0.79 2.20
CA VAL A 165 3.50 0.05 3.45
C VAL A 165 2.09 -0.18 3.97
N SER A 166 1.78 -1.44 4.23
CA SER A 166 0.46 -1.87 4.67
C SER A 166 0.56 -2.79 5.89
N HIS A 167 -0.54 -2.91 6.64
CA HIS A 167 -0.70 -3.96 7.64
C HIS A 167 -1.86 -4.88 7.28
N LYS A 168 -1.93 -6.01 7.97
CA LYS A 168 -3.13 -6.85 7.97
C LYS A 168 -4.13 -6.35 9.02
N THR A 169 -5.32 -5.93 8.58
CA THR A 169 -6.35 -5.36 9.48
C THR A 169 -7.10 -6.40 10.30
N GLY A 170 -6.96 -7.70 9.98
CA GLY A 170 -7.55 -8.81 10.71
C GLY A 170 -7.07 -10.16 10.18
N GLN A 171 -6.93 -11.18 11.04
CA GLN A 171 -6.31 -12.46 10.67
C GLN A 171 -7.05 -13.24 9.57
N SER A 172 -8.39 -13.17 9.55
CA SER A 172 -9.26 -13.85 8.59
C SER A 172 -9.68 -13.00 7.40
N LEU A 173 -9.32 -11.70 7.40
CA LEU A 173 -9.66 -10.79 6.33
C LEU A 173 -8.86 -11.11 5.06
N LYS A 174 -9.48 -10.87 3.91
CA LYS A 174 -8.96 -11.10 2.58
C LYS A 174 -9.04 -9.83 1.75
N TYR A 175 -8.20 -9.72 0.74
CA TYR A 175 -8.08 -8.57 -0.14
C TYR A 175 -8.26 -9.02 -1.58
N PRO A 176 -8.75 -8.17 -2.48
CA PRO A 176 -8.81 -8.51 -3.91
C PRO A 176 -7.40 -8.82 -4.42
N ASP A 177 -7.31 -9.82 -5.29
CA ASP A 177 -6.07 -10.11 -6.00
C ASP A 177 -5.89 -9.08 -7.15
N PRO A 178 -4.79 -8.30 -7.19
CA PRO A 178 -4.56 -7.38 -8.30
C PRO A 178 -4.52 -8.04 -9.68
N ALA A 179 -4.17 -9.34 -9.75
CA ALA A 179 -4.13 -10.09 -11.01
C ALA A 179 -5.51 -10.60 -11.47
N ASP A 180 -6.43 -10.85 -10.53
CA ASP A 180 -7.78 -11.35 -10.80
C ASP A 180 -8.77 -10.86 -9.74
N ILE A 181 -9.10 -9.57 -9.84
CA ILE A 181 -9.88 -8.82 -8.85
C ILE A 181 -11.29 -9.40 -8.65
N LEU A 182 -11.85 -10.00 -9.71
CA LEU A 182 -13.23 -10.47 -9.73
C LEU A 182 -13.37 -11.89 -9.17
N ASN A 183 -12.36 -12.76 -9.36
CA ASN A 183 -12.50 -14.17 -9.01
C ASN A 183 -11.53 -14.65 -7.93
N ASN A 184 -10.51 -13.87 -7.57
CA ASN A 184 -9.50 -14.28 -6.60
C ASN A 184 -9.31 -13.30 -5.45
N VAL A 185 -8.87 -13.85 -4.32
CA VAL A 185 -8.59 -13.09 -3.10
C VAL A 185 -7.30 -13.55 -2.44
N ILE A 186 -6.53 -12.58 -1.94
CA ILE A 186 -5.24 -12.79 -1.31
C ILE A 186 -5.28 -12.47 0.19
N PRO A 187 -4.38 -13.07 1.00
CA PRO A 187 -4.37 -12.86 2.46
C PRO A 187 -3.79 -11.51 2.91
N TRP A 188 -3.26 -10.72 1.99
CA TRP A 188 -2.36 -9.61 2.21
C TRP A 188 -2.72 -8.46 1.26
N PRO A 189 -2.79 -7.20 1.73
CA PRO A 189 -3.19 -6.07 0.91
C PRO A 189 -2.08 -5.68 -0.08
N GLN A 190 -2.43 -5.64 -1.37
CA GLN A 190 -1.53 -5.24 -2.45
C GLN A 190 -2.08 -4.04 -3.23
N PRO A 191 -1.21 -3.23 -3.88
CA PRO A 191 -1.66 -2.12 -4.72
C PRO A 191 -2.54 -2.57 -5.87
N LEU A 192 -3.62 -1.84 -6.09
CA LEU A 192 -4.56 -2.01 -7.19
C LEU A 192 -4.48 -0.82 -8.13
N ASN A 193 -4.37 -1.08 -9.43
CA ASN A 193 -4.46 -0.04 -10.46
C ASN A 193 -5.92 0.18 -10.83
N ILE A 194 -6.42 1.41 -10.68
CA ILE A 194 -7.82 1.76 -10.89
C ILE A 194 -7.90 2.92 -11.88
N PRO A 195 -8.72 2.82 -12.94
CA PRO A 195 -8.88 3.88 -13.91
C PRO A 195 -9.72 5.04 -13.34
N VAL A 196 -9.29 6.25 -13.67
CA VAL A 196 -9.88 7.52 -13.25
C VAL A 196 -9.88 8.51 -14.41
N ALA A 197 -10.81 9.46 -14.36
CA ALA A 197 -10.93 10.55 -15.32
C ALA A 197 -11.02 11.91 -14.62
N ASP A 198 -10.59 12.95 -15.34
CA ASP A 198 -10.71 14.32 -14.87
C ASP A 198 -12.17 14.77 -14.83
N VAL A 199 -12.57 15.44 -13.74
CA VAL A 199 -13.87 16.10 -13.69
C VAL A 199 -13.74 17.48 -14.32
N THR A 200 -14.46 17.70 -15.43
CA THR A 200 -14.36 18.94 -16.22
C THR A 200 -14.60 20.18 -15.34
N GLY A 201 -13.61 21.08 -15.32
CA GLY A 201 -13.67 22.33 -14.56
C GLY A 201 -13.39 22.20 -13.06
N ARG A 202 -13.09 21.00 -12.54
CA ARG A 202 -12.84 20.74 -11.12
C ARG A 202 -11.49 20.07 -10.90
N LYS A 203 -10.45 20.89 -10.71
CA LYS A 203 -9.06 20.42 -10.61
C LYS A 203 -8.76 19.55 -9.40
N ARG A 204 -9.59 19.56 -8.37
CA ARG A 204 -9.39 18.76 -7.15
C ARG A 204 -10.31 17.54 -7.09
N GLU A 205 -11.01 17.24 -8.19
CA GLU A 205 -11.95 16.13 -8.27
C GLU A 205 -11.56 15.23 -9.42
N ILE A 206 -11.54 13.93 -9.15
CA ILE A 206 -11.40 12.89 -10.17
C ILE A 206 -12.60 11.95 -10.06
N GLN A 207 -12.99 11.38 -11.19
CA GLN A 207 -14.07 10.41 -11.28
C GLN A 207 -13.48 9.02 -11.48
N ILE A 208 -13.92 8.04 -10.69
CA ILE A 208 -13.61 6.63 -10.90
C ILE A 208 -14.45 6.15 -12.08
N THR A 209 -13.80 5.64 -13.13
CA THR A 209 -14.49 5.29 -14.38
C THR A 209 -14.98 3.85 -14.41
N ASP A 210 -14.37 2.97 -13.62
CA ASP A 210 -14.73 1.57 -13.53
C ASP A 210 -15.71 1.31 -12.36
N ALA A 211 -16.92 0.87 -12.71
CA ALA A 211 -18.00 0.62 -11.77
C ALA A 211 -17.76 -0.58 -10.83
N ASP A 212 -16.94 -1.55 -11.24
CA ASP A 212 -16.61 -2.72 -10.42
C ASP A 212 -15.47 -2.43 -9.44
N LEU A 213 -14.59 -1.49 -9.81
CA LEU A 213 -13.43 -1.12 -8.99
C LEU A 213 -13.69 0.03 -8.02
N LYS A 214 -14.80 0.76 -8.17
CA LYS A 214 -15.11 1.91 -7.32
C LYS A 214 -15.18 1.61 -5.83
N GLN A 215 -15.52 0.38 -5.45
CA GLN A 215 -15.61 -0.01 -4.04
C GLN A 215 -14.25 0.00 -3.30
N TYR A 216 -13.14 -0.03 -4.04
CA TYR A 216 -11.80 -0.14 -3.47
C TYR A 216 -11.16 1.21 -3.10
N ILE A 217 -11.71 2.33 -3.61
CA ILE A 217 -11.25 3.69 -3.29
C ILE A 217 -12.21 4.29 -2.25
N ASN A 218 -11.79 4.42 -1.01
CA ASN A 218 -12.62 5.01 0.05
C ASN A 218 -12.16 6.43 0.42
N ALA A 219 -12.99 7.15 1.17
CA ALA A 219 -12.54 8.34 1.88
C ALA A 219 -11.35 7.98 2.79
N ASP A 220 -10.43 8.92 2.98
CA ASP A 220 -9.16 8.74 3.71
C ASP A 220 -8.13 7.79 3.08
N CYS A 221 -8.37 7.25 1.89
CA CYS A 221 -7.33 6.50 1.17
C CYS A 221 -6.23 7.44 0.63
N THR A 222 -5.01 6.91 0.58
CA THR A 222 -3.90 7.51 -0.17
C THR A 222 -3.81 6.82 -1.52
N ILE A 223 -3.74 7.60 -2.58
CA ILE A 223 -3.61 7.12 -3.96
C ILE A 223 -2.32 7.66 -4.58
N VAL A 224 -1.77 6.93 -5.55
CA VAL A 224 -0.59 7.35 -6.32
C VAL A 224 -0.95 7.35 -7.78
N GLU A 225 -0.80 8.49 -8.42
CA GLU A 225 -1.04 8.62 -9.86
C GLU A 225 0.04 7.89 -10.66
N ASP A 226 -0.38 7.20 -11.73
CA ASP A 226 0.51 6.28 -12.45
C ASP A 226 1.61 7.00 -13.27
N ILE A 227 1.30 8.11 -13.95
CA ILE A 227 2.17 8.71 -14.98
C ILE A 227 3.30 9.56 -14.41
N ARG A 228 3.09 10.29 -13.31
CA ARG A 228 4.09 11.12 -12.63
C ARG A 228 4.48 10.55 -11.28
N GLY A 229 3.69 9.62 -10.73
CA GLY A 229 3.91 9.09 -9.39
C GLY A 229 3.47 10.09 -8.33
N GLU A 230 2.55 11.01 -8.62
CA GLU A 230 2.14 11.96 -7.58
C GLU A 230 1.26 11.28 -6.51
N ILE A 231 1.59 11.50 -5.25
CA ILE A 231 0.80 11.01 -4.12
C ILE A 231 -0.32 12.02 -3.82
N TYR A 232 -1.55 11.54 -3.69
CA TYR A 232 -2.72 12.32 -3.28
C TYR A 232 -3.41 11.65 -2.08
N ARG A 233 -4.04 12.47 -1.25
CA ARG A 233 -4.95 12.00 -0.19
C ARG A 233 -6.38 12.32 -0.57
N ILE A 234 -7.26 11.34 -0.45
CA ILE A 234 -8.70 11.53 -0.65
C ILE A 234 -9.29 12.15 0.62
N LEU A 235 -9.86 13.34 0.48
CA LEU A 235 -10.51 14.08 1.55
C LEU A 235 -11.98 13.70 1.70
N ASP A 236 -12.66 13.49 0.58
CA ASP A 236 -14.09 13.18 0.56
C ASP A 236 -14.43 12.36 -0.68
N ARG A 237 -15.55 11.63 -0.61
CA ARG A 237 -16.05 10.79 -1.70
C ARG A 237 -17.57 10.95 -1.82
N ASN A 238 -18.02 11.29 -3.02
CA ASN A 238 -19.42 11.33 -3.42
C ASN A 238 -19.66 10.37 -4.59
N ASP A 239 -20.04 9.13 -4.27
CA ASP A 239 -20.21 8.01 -5.20
C ASP A 239 -18.95 7.75 -6.04
N ASP A 240 -18.94 8.16 -7.30
CA ASP A 240 -17.82 7.95 -8.21
C ASP A 240 -16.82 9.12 -8.22
N ILE A 241 -17.18 10.25 -7.60
CA ILE A 241 -16.33 11.45 -7.56
C ILE A 241 -15.58 11.50 -6.23
N VAL A 242 -14.26 11.60 -6.29
CA VAL A 242 -13.40 11.76 -5.11
C VAL A 242 -12.73 13.12 -5.11
N THR A 243 -12.68 13.75 -3.94
CA THR A 243 -12.04 15.05 -3.72
C THR A 243 -10.64 14.85 -3.16
N LEU A 244 -9.65 15.49 -3.76
CA LEU A 244 -8.23 15.37 -3.44
C LEU A 244 -7.75 16.51 -2.53
N ASP A 245 -6.67 16.25 -1.80
CA ASP A 245 -5.99 17.21 -0.93
C ASP A 245 -5.31 18.37 -1.70
N LYS A 246 -4.96 18.15 -2.96
CA LYS A 246 -4.36 19.13 -3.88
C LYS A 246 -4.90 19.00 -5.30
N ASP A 247 -4.57 19.95 -6.16
CA ASP A 247 -4.96 19.93 -7.57
C ASP A 247 -4.38 18.69 -8.27
N TRP A 248 -5.26 17.90 -8.88
CA TRP A 248 -4.93 16.79 -9.76
C TRP A 248 -4.04 17.28 -10.90
N GLN A 249 -2.85 16.68 -10.98
CA GLN A 249 -1.90 16.91 -12.07
C GLN A 249 -1.84 15.72 -13.03
N GLY A 250 -2.52 14.61 -12.72
CA GLY A 250 -2.61 13.44 -13.58
C GLY A 250 -3.39 13.70 -14.87
N GLY A 251 -3.45 12.71 -15.75
CA GLY A 251 -3.89 12.92 -17.13
C GLY A 251 -2.72 12.91 -18.10
N ASP A 252 -2.79 12.03 -19.10
CA ASP A 252 -2.04 12.24 -20.33
C ASP A 252 -2.71 13.39 -21.08
N PRO A 253 -1.98 14.47 -21.46
CA PRO A 253 -2.52 15.50 -22.36
C PRO A 253 -3.07 14.94 -23.69
N VAL A 254 -2.74 13.69 -24.05
CA VAL A 254 -3.20 13.01 -25.27
C VAL A 254 -4.54 12.27 -25.08
N GLY A 255 -5.16 12.32 -23.89
CA GLY A 255 -6.51 11.81 -23.67
C GLY A 255 -6.59 10.29 -23.44
N SER A 256 -5.52 9.67 -22.94
CA SER A 256 -5.61 8.30 -22.43
C SER A 256 -6.25 8.28 -21.04
N ASP A 257 -6.92 7.18 -20.72
CA ASP A 257 -7.43 6.92 -19.37
C ASP A 257 -6.27 7.05 -18.36
N SER A 258 -6.50 7.83 -17.31
CA SER A 258 -5.54 7.93 -16.21
C SER A 258 -5.78 6.80 -15.25
N THR A 259 -4.73 6.33 -14.58
CA THR A 259 -4.88 5.32 -13.54
C THR A 259 -4.20 5.77 -12.27
N VAL A 260 -4.73 5.27 -11.14
CA VAL A 260 -4.19 5.49 -9.81
C VAL A 260 -3.97 4.15 -9.13
N TRP A 261 -2.91 4.08 -8.34
CA TRP A 261 -2.60 2.96 -7.48
C TRP A 261 -3.12 3.23 -6.08
N VAL A 262 -3.87 2.26 -5.53
CA VAL A 262 -4.41 2.33 -4.16
C VAL A 262 -4.21 1.00 -3.46
N ILE A 263 -3.99 1.02 -2.15
CA ILE A 263 -4.13 -0.21 -1.36
C ILE A 263 -5.61 -0.36 -0.96
N PRO A 264 -6.32 -1.40 -1.43
CA PRO A 264 -7.74 -1.58 -1.15
C PRO A 264 -7.99 -1.98 0.30
N GLN A 265 -9.17 -1.65 0.81
CA GLN A 265 -9.64 -2.22 2.08
C GLN A 265 -9.88 -3.73 1.95
N ALA A 266 -9.88 -4.42 3.08
CA ALA A 266 -10.27 -5.83 3.11
C ALA A 266 -11.74 -6.01 2.72
N ILE A 267 -12.06 -7.12 2.08
CA ILE A 267 -13.44 -7.52 1.80
C ILE A 267 -14.17 -7.73 3.12
N GLY A 268 -15.20 -6.94 3.37
CA GLY A 268 -15.94 -6.92 4.65
C GLY A 268 -15.22 -6.20 5.81
N GLY A 269 -14.07 -5.57 5.56
CA GLY A 269 -13.38 -4.70 6.51
C GLY A 269 -13.75 -3.23 6.33
N SER A 270 -13.60 -2.44 7.40
CA SER A 270 -13.83 -0.98 7.38
C SER A 270 -12.58 -0.13 7.61
N LYS A 271 -11.45 -0.78 7.90
CA LYS A 271 -10.17 -0.12 8.18
C LYS A 271 -9.30 -0.14 6.94
N SER A 272 -8.66 1.00 6.65
CA SER A 272 -7.62 1.09 5.63
C SER A 272 -6.39 0.31 6.10
N PRO A 273 -5.90 -0.66 5.31
CA PRO A 273 -4.65 -1.34 5.60
C PRO A 273 -3.42 -0.50 5.21
N CYS A 274 -3.58 0.56 4.39
CA CYS A 274 -2.48 1.42 3.98
C CYS A 274 -2.03 2.28 5.16
N ILE A 275 -0.77 2.15 5.55
CA ILE A 275 -0.19 2.96 6.63
C ILE A 275 0.53 4.17 6.05
N GLY A 276 1.22 3.99 4.93
CA GLY A 276 1.97 5.06 4.30
C GLY A 276 2.49 4.70 2.91
N VAL A 277 2.73 5.75 2.13
CA VAL A 277 3.35 5.67 0.81
C VAL A 277 4.61 6.52 0.83
N TYR A 278 5.72 5.93 0.45
CA TYR A 278 7.04 6.56 0.49
C TYR A 278 7.68 6.55 -0.87
N GLN A 279 8.38 7.63 -1.22
CA GLN A 279 9.03 7.76 -2.51
C GLN A 279 10.50 8.10 -2.37
N ARG A 280 11.31 7.51 -3.25
CA ARG A 280 12.73 7.82 -3.35
C ARG A 280 13.19 7.71 -4.80
N ILE A 281 13.92 8.73 -5.26
CA ILE A 281 14.66 8.64 -6.52
C ILE A 281 15.99 7.97 -6.23
N MET A 282 16.26 6.86 -6.90
CA MET A 282 17.48 6.08 -6.73
C MET A 282 18.15 5.79 -8.07
N LYS A 283 19.47 5.67 -8.04
CA LYS A 283 20.24 5.13 -9.17
C LYS A 283 20.36 3.63 -8.96
N ILE A 284 19.74 2.86 -9.83
CA ILE A 284 20.01 1.44 -9.95
C ILE A 284 21.32 1.29 -10.74
N LYS A 285 22.21 0.43 -10.27
CA LYS A 285 23.53 0.19 -10.88
C LYS A 285 23.53 -1.14 -11.60
#